data_AF-A0A353RA48-F1
#
_entry.id   AF-A0A353RA48-F1
#
_cell.length_a   1.000
_cell.length_b   1.000
_cell.length_c   1.000
_cell.angle_alpha   90.00
_cell.angle_beta   90.00
_cell.angle_gamma   90.00
#
_symmetry.space_group_name_H-M   'P 1'
#
loop_
_entity.id
_entity.type
_entity.pdbx_description
1 polymer ?
#
loop_
_entity_poly.entity_id
_entity_poly.type
_entity_poly.pdbx_seq_one_letter_code
_entity_poly.pdbx_strand_id
1 'polypeptide(L)'
;FDVVHKIGMPEGRIPLSQTAIYLATSAKSNSAYRAIEDALEAVRRHGDLSVPLHLRNAPTELMKELGYAKNYKYAHDFEHNFVAQEFLPQEISGSCFYSPQDNLREKEISRFLERWGSKYSEV
;
A
#
# COMPACT_ATOMS: atom_id res chain seq x y z
N PHE A 1 -18.33 2.11 -16.97
CA PHE A 1 -19.68 1.73 -16.49
C PHE A 1 -20.64 2.91 -16.38
N ASP A 2 -20.24 4.05 -15.83
CA ASP A 2 -21.08 5.27 -15.75
C ASP A 2 -21.63 5.70 -17.13
N VAL A 3 -20.76 5.70 -18.15
CA VAL A 3 -21.16 5.98 -19.54
C VAL A 3 -22.28 5.07 -20.05
N VAL A 4 -22.30 3.80 -19.64
CA VAL A 4 -23.37 2.85 -20.05
C VAL A 4 -24.70 3.24 -19.39
N HIS A 5 -24.68 3.69 -18.14
CA HIS A 5 -25.89 4.13 -17.43
C HIS A 5 -26.43 5.46 -17.99
N LYS A 6 -25.53 6.36 -18.39
CA LYS A 6 -25.89 7.69 -18.91
C LYS A 6 -26.35 7.69 -20.36
N ILE A 7 -25.68 6.91 -21.21
CA ILE A 7 -25.96 6.86 -22.65
C ILE A 7 -26.98 5.76 -22.98
N GLY A 8 -26.94 4.64 -22.26
CA GLY A 8 -27.79 3.49 -22.55
C GLY A 8 -27.31 2.67 -23.76
N MET A 9 -28.10 1.65 -24.10
CA MET A 9 -27.87 0.80 -25.26
C MET A 9 -28.72 1.29 -26.44
N PRO A 10 -28.21 1.21 -27.68
CA PRO A 10 -27.06 0.39 -28.07
C PRO A 10 -25.70 1.12 -28.06
N GLU A 11 -25.62 2.43 -27.92
CA GLU A 11 -24.38 3.23 -28.01
C GLU A 11 -23.36 2.89 -26.91
N GLY A 12 -23.81 2.47 -25.73
CA GLY A 12 -22.95 2.04 -24.61
C GLY A 12 -21.99 0.89 -24.97
N ARG A 13 -22.28 0.10 -26.02
CA ARG A 13 -21.39 -0.96 -26.51
C ARG A 13 -20.05 -0.44 -27.04
N ILE A 14 -20.01 0.81 -27.53
CA ILE A 14 -18.82 1.42 -28.12
C ILE A 14 -17.72 1.64 -27.06
N PRO A 15 -17.95 2.39 -25.97
CA PRO A 15 -16.95 2.57 -24.91
C PRO A 15 -16.66 1.26 -24.16
N LEU A 16 -17.61 0.32 -24.09
CA LEU A 16 -17.36 -1.02 -23.54
C LEU A 16 -16.34 -1.80 -24.41
N SER A 17 -16.51 -1.78 -25.73
CA SER A 17 -15.55 -2.41 -26.67
C SER A 17 -14.15 -1.78 -26.53
N GLN A 18 -14.08 -0.45 -26.49
CA GLN A 18 -12.82 0.27 -26.25
C GLN A 18 -12.17 -0.16 -24.91
N THR A 19 -12.96 -0.24 -23.84
CA THR A 19 -12.47 -0.64 -22.51
C THR A 19 -11.95 -2.07 -22.51
N ALA A 20 -12.67 -3.00 -23.16
CA ALA A 20 -12.24 -4.39 -23.28
C ALA A 20 -10.89 -4.50 -24.01
N ILE A 21 -10.72 -3.81 -25.13
CA ILE A 21 -9.45 -3.75 -25.87
C ILE A 21 -8.34 -3.16 -24.99
N TYR A 22 -8.60 -2.03 -24.31
CA TYR A 22 -7.63 -1.38 -23.43
C TYR A 22 -7.14 -2.32 -22.31
N LEU A 23 -8.06 -3.03 -21.65
CA LEU A 23 -7.70 -3.99 -20.60
C LEU A 23 -6.96 -5.19 -21.17
N ALA A 24 -7.40 -5.72 -22.33
CA ALA A 24 -6.76 -6.86 -22.99
C ALA A 24 -5.30 -6.57 -23.38
N THR A 25 -5.00 -5.34 -23.82
CA THR A 25 -3.65 -4.94 -24.25
C THR A 25 -2.82 -4.28 -23.14
N SER A 26 -3.40 -4.00 -21.97
CA SER A 26 -2.64 -3.45 -20.82
C SER A 26 -1.71 -4.49 -20.20
N ALA A 27 -0.62 -4.01 -19.56
CA ALA A 27 0.21 -4.83 -18.70
C ALA A 27 -0.65 -5.49 -17.61
N LYS A 28 -0.43 -6.79 -17.38
CA LYS A 28 -1.16 -7.58 -16.39
C LYS A 28 -0.33 -7.66 -15.13
N SER A 29 -1.00 -7.51 -13.99
CA SER A 29 -0.39 -7.71 -12.69
C SER A 29 -1.46 -8.05 -11.67
N ASN A 30 -1.17 -9.03 -10.84
CA ASN A 30 -1.93 -9.35 -9.64
C ASN A 30 -1.12 -9.03 -8.37
N SER A 31 -0.01 -8.27 -8.44
CA SER A 31 0.85 -7.98 -7.27
C SER A 31 0.07 -7.33 -6.14
N ALA A 32 -0.73 -6.30 -6.43
CA ALA A 32 -1.56 -5.63 -5.43
C ALA A 32 -2.66 -6.56 -4.87
N TYR A 33 -3.20 -7.45 -5.70
CA TYR A 33 -4.19 -8.45 -5.29
C TYR A 33 -3.58 -9.47 -4.32
N ARG A 34 -2.40 -10.00 -4.64
CA ARG A 34 -1.65 -10.91 -3.75
C ARG A 34 -1.24 -10.21 -2.46
N ALA A 35 -0.80 -8.96 -2.54
CA ALA A 35 -0.41 -8.19 -1.36
C ALA A 35 -1.53 -8.05 -0.33
N ILE A 36 -2.77 -7.80 -0.76
CA ILE A 36 -3.89 -7.72 0.18
C ILE A 36 -4.29 -9.11 0.71
N GLU A 37 -4.20 -10.17 -0.10
CA GLU A 37 -4.42 -11.54 0.37
C GLU A 37 -3.42 -11.93 1.46
N ASP A 38 -2.13 -11.67 1.23
CA ASP A 38 -1.05 -12.02 2.15
C ASP A 38 -1.14 -11.18 3.45
N ALA A 39 -1.51 -9.90 3.35
CA ALA A 39 -1.75 -9.05 4.52
C ALA A 39 -2.97 -9.52 5.35
N LEU A 40 -4.07 -9.91 4.69
CA LEU A 40 -5.24 -10.47 5.37
C LEU A 40 -4.91 -11.81 6.03
N GLU A 41 -4.09 -12.64 5.39
CA GLU A 41 -3.61 -13.88 5.97
C GLU A 41 -2.73 -13.63 7.21
N ALA A 42 -1.83 -12.64 7.17
CA ALA A 42 -1.04 -12.25 8.33
C ALA A 42 -1.92 -11.86 9.53
N VAL A 43 -2.99 -11.08 9.30
CA VAL A 43 -3.96 -10.75 10.37
C VAL A 43 -4.63 -12.00 10.93
N ARG A 44 -5.06 -12.95 10.07
CA ARG A 44 -5.66 -14.20 10.54
C ARG A 44 -4.69 -15.06 11.35
N ARG A 45 -3.40 -15.04 11.02
CA ARG A 45 -2.36 -15.82 11.70
C ARG A 45 -1.91 -15.18 13.02
N HIS A 46 -1.78 -13.86 13.07
CA HIS A 46 -1.18 -13.15 14.19
C HIS A 46 -2.19 -12.47 15.13
N GLY A 47 -3.46 -12.34 14.73
CA GLY A 47 -4.50 -11.70 15.52
C GLY A 47 -4.37 -10.18 15.57
N ASP A 48 -4.82 -9.58 16.67
CA ASP A 48 -4.93 -8.14 16.89
C ASP A 48 -3.64 -7.53 17.45
N LEU A 49 -2.56 -7.60 16.68
CA LEU A 49 -1.29 -6.99 17.06
C LEU A 49 -1.44 -5.49 17.34
N SER A 50 -0.77 -5.04 18.40
CA SER A 50 -0.84 -3.66 18.86
C SER A 50 -0.22 -2.68 17.87
N VAL A 51 -0.90 -1.55 17.64
CA VAL A 51 -0.33 -0.43 16.87
C VAL A 51 0.93 0.09 17.59
N PRO A 52 2.07 0.27 16.88
CA PRO A 52 3.29 0.85 17.46
C PRO A 52 3.02 2.19 18.15
N LEU A 53 3.64 2.43 19.32
CA LEU A 53 3.37 3.61 20.16
C LEU A 53 3.57 4.93 19.42
N HIS A 54 4.62 5.03 18.59
CA HIS A 54 4.92 6.22 17.80
C HIS A 54 3.89 6.49 16.68
N LEU A 55 3.02 5.53 16.35
CA LEU A 55 1.91 5.72 15.40
C LEU A 55 0.57 6.00 16.08
N ARG A 56 0.46 5.81 17.40
CA ARG A 56 -0.79 6.05 18.13
C ARG A 56 -1.06 7.54 18.24
N ASN A 57 -2.32 7.92 18.13
CA ASN A 57 -2.74 9.28 18.46
C ASN A 57 -2.57 9.53 19.98
N ALA A 58 -2.13 10.73 20.35
CA ALA A 58 -1.89 11.14 21.74
C ALA A 58 -2.65 12.44 22.09
N PRO A 59 -4.01 12.43 22.07
CA PRO A 59 -4.81 13.63 22.29
C PRO A 59 -4.82 14.11 23.75
N THR A 60 -4.55 13.24 24.74
CA THR A 60 -4.55 13.58 26.17
C THR A 60 -3.14 13.68 26.73
N GLU A 61 -2.97 14.40 27.84
CA GLU A 61 -1.68 14.52 28.54
C GLU A 61 -1.18 13.16 29.04
N LEU A 62 -2.06 12.37 29.68
CA LEU A 62 -1.74 11.01 30.12
C LEU A 62 -1.22 10.13 28.97
N MET A 63 -1.80 10.22 27.76
CA MET A 63 -1.32 9.45 26.62
C MET A 63 0.10 9.86 26.18
N LYS A 64 0.43 11.15 26.23
CA LYS A 64 1.79 11.64 25.95
C LYS A 64 2.79 11.17 27.00
N GLU A 65 2.40 11.19 28.28
CA GLU A 65 3.20 10.65 29.38
C GLU A 65 3.47 9.16 29.22
N LEU A 66 2.47 8.40 28.75
CA LEU A 66 2.58 6.99 28.38
C LEU A 66 3.36 6.74 27.08
N GLY A 67 3.90 7.79 26.45
CA GLY A 67 4.78 7.70 25.29
C GLY A 67 4.05 7.53 23.95
N TYR A 68 2.75 7.82 23.87
CA TYR A 68 2.00 7.75 22.62
C TYR A 68 2.47 8.88 21.69
N ALA A 69 2.55 8.61 20.39
CA ALA A 69 3.12 9.50 19.37
C ALA A 69 4.59 9.91 19.62
N LYS A 70 5.22 9.43 20.69
CA LYS A 70 6.61 9.76 21.01
C LYS A 70 7.50 9.18 19.91
N ASN A 71 8.42 10.00 19.42
CA ASN A 71 9.34 9.66 18.33
C ASN A 71 8.68 9.42 16.96
N TYR A 72 7.41 9.83 16.77
CA TYR A 72 6.84 9.88 15.43
C TYR A 72 7.66 10.80 14.54
N LYS A 73 8.14 10.27 13.42
CA LYS A 73 8.86 11.04 12.41
C LYS A 73 7.88 11.51 11.35
N TYR A 74 7.62 12.82 11.32
CA TYR A 74 6.77 13.42 10.30
C TYR A 74 7.54 13.51 8.97
N ALA A 75 7.20 12.65 8.01
CA ALA A 75 7.99 12.44 6.79
C ALA A 75 8.27 13.73 5.99
N HIS A 76 7.36 14.71 6.03
CA HIS A 76 7.52 16.00 5.33
C HIS A 76 8.67 16.87 5.86
N ASP A 77 9.14 16.63 7.08
CA ASP A 77 10.28 17.36 7.66
C ASP A 77 11.63 16.77 7.23
N PHE A 78 11.63 15.63 6.53
CA PHE A 78 12.84 14.93 6.09
C PHE A 78 13.10 15.15 4.60
N GLU A 79 14.35 14.94 4.21
CA GLU A 79 14.77 15.05 2.82
C GLU A 79 13.91 14.16 1.91
N HIS A 80 13.50 14.71 0.77
CA HIS A 80 12.60 14.07 -0.19
C HIS A 80 11.24 13.61 0.38
N ASN A 81 10.80 14.18 1.50
CA ASN A 81 9.59 13.78 2.22
C ASN A 81 9.61 12.30 2.62
N PHE A 82 10.78 11.75 2.96
CA PHE A 82 10.94 10.33 3.30
C PHE A 82 11.79 10.13 4.55
N VAL A 83 11.34 9.20 5.40
CA VAL A 83 12.08 8.80 6.59
C VAL A 83 11.87 7.32 6.87
N ALA A 84 12.97 6.60 7.12
CA ALA A 84 12.92 5.23 7.58
C ALA A 84 12.36 5.19 9.02
N GLN A 85 11.19 4.60 9.15
CA GLN A 85 10.47 4.35 10.39
C GLN A 85 9.79 2.97 10.29
N GLU A 86 9.64 2.29 11.42
CA GLU A 86 8.84 1.07 11.47
C GLU A 86 7.35 1.43 11.49
N PHE A 87 6.55 0.78 10.65
CA PHE A 87 5.11 1.02 10.59
C PHE A 87 4.30 -0.23 10.96
N LEU A 88 4.90 -1.40 10.81
CA LEU A 88 4.31 -2.66 11.21
C LEU A 88 4.50 -2.87 12.72
N PRO A 89 3.61 -3.64 13.38
CA PRO A 89 3.84 -4.16 14.72
C PRO A 89 5.17 -4.92 14.80
N GLN A 90 5.74 -4.98 16.00
CA GLN A 90 7.07 -5.55 16.22
C GLN A 90 7.15 -7.02 15.78
N GLU A 91 6.08 -7.77 15.97
CA GLU A 91 5.98 -9.21 15.71
C GLU A 91 6.02 -9.56 14.23
N ILE A 92 5.62 -8.63 13.36
CA ILE A 92 5.62 -8.77 11.90
C ILE A 92 6.52 -7.72 11.23
N SER A 93 7.39 -7.09 12.00
CA SER A 93 8.36 -6.11 11.51
C SER A 93 9.25 -6.73 10.43
N GLY A 94 9.52 -5.97 9.37
CA GLY A 94 10.29 -6.45 8.20
C GLY A 94 9.49 -7.29 7.20
N SER A 95 8.21 -7.62 7.47
CA SER A 95 7.37 -8.29 6.47
C SER A 95 7.13 -7.39 5.25
N CYS A 96 7.21 -7.98 4.06
CA CYS A 96 6.84 -7.31 2.80
C CYS A 96 5.66 -8.05 2.17
N PHE A 97 4.55 -7.35 1.96
CA PHE A 97 3.35 -7.93 1.32
C PHE A 97 3.28 -7.58 -0.16
N TYR A 98 3.86 -6.46 -0.58
CA TYR A 98 3.77 -5.98 -1.95
C TYR A 98 5.10 -6.14 -2.68
N SER A 99 5.14 -7.10 -3.61
CA SER A 99 6.25 -7.30 -4.54
C SER A 99 5.78 -6.94 -5.97
N PRO A 100 6.29 -5.85 -6.56
CA PRO A 100 5.96 -5.47 -7.92
C PRO A 100 6.36 -6.55 -8.94
N GLN A 101 5.55 -6.73 -9.99
CA GLN A 101 5.87 -7.59 -11.13
C GLN A 101 6.78 -6.87 -12.13
N ASP A 102 7.55 -7.63 -12.91
CA ASP A 102 8.37 -7.06 -14.00
C ASP A 102 7.51 -6.68 -15.22
N ASN A 103 6.84 -5.53 -15.12
CA ASN A 103 6.13 -4.92 -16.23
C ASN A 103 6.32 -3.40 -16.24
N LEU A 104 6.14 -2.78 -17.41
CA LEU A 104 6.40 -1.34 -17.60
C LEU A 104 5.64 -0.43 -16.64
N ARG A 105 4.44 -0.81 -16.19
CA ARG A 105 3.63 0.02 -15.28
C ARG A 105 4.15 -0.04 -13.84
N GLU A 106 4.78 -1.14 -13.44
CA GLU A 106 5.25 -1.34 -12.06
C GLU A 106 6.75 -1.06 -11.88
N LYS A 107 7.50 -0.84 -12.96
CA LYS A 107 8.92 -0.45 -12.89
C LYS A 107 9.15 0.85 -12.11
N GLU A 108 8.28 1.84 -12.28
CA GLU A 108 8.39 3.10 -11.53
C GLU A 108 8.14 2.88 -10.03
N ILE A 109 7.16 2.04 -9.69
CA ILE A 109 6.88 1.66 -8.29
C ILE A 109 8.08 0.93 -7.71
N SER A 110 8.67 -0.01 -8.44
CA SER A 110 9.86 -0.75 -8.02
C SER A 110 11.00 0.19 -7.70
N ARG A 111 11.31 1.14 -8.60
CA ARG A 111 12.34 2.17 -8.37
C ARG A 111 12.02 3.04 -7.15
N PHE A 112 10.76 3.41 -6.97
CA PHE A 112 10.35 4.19 -5.81
C PHE A 112 10.53 3.42 -4.50
N LEU A 113 10.35 2.09 -4.50
CA LEU A 113 10.53 1.24 -3.33
C LEU A 113 12.00 1.02 -2.95
N GLU A 114 12.95 1.19 -3.87
CA GLU A 114 14.41 1.11 -3.59
C GLU A 114 14.86 2.05 -2.47
N ARG A 115 14.12 3.15 -2.22
CA ARG A 115 14.39 4.09 -1.11
C ARG A 115 14.34 3.44 0.28
N TRP A 116 13.73 2.25 0.39
CA TRP A 116 13.72 1.47 1.63
C TRP A 116 15.03 0.70 1.88
N GLY A 117 15.99 0.77 0.95
CA GLY A 117 17.27 0.09 1.06
C GLY A 117 17.10 -1.41 1.28
N SER A 118 17.92 -1.98 2.16
CA SER A 118 17.92 -3.42 2.48
C SER A 118 16.73 -3.90 3.32
N LYS A 119 15.85 -3.01 3.79
CA LYS A 119 14.82 -3.35 4.78
C LYS A 119 13.88 -4.48 4.31
N TYR A 120 13.58 -4.51 3.02
CA TYR A 120 12.65 -5.47 2.41
C TYR A 120 13.25 -6.20 1.21
N SER A 121 14.59 -6.22 1.08
CA SER A 121 15.28 -6.71 -0.13
C SER A 121 15.42 -8.23 -0.23
N GLU A 122 14.93 -8.98 0.76
CA GLU A 122 15.03 -10.45 0.82
C GLU A 122 13.72 -11.17 0.43
N VAL A 123 12.78 -10.48 -0.23
CA VAL A 123 11.53 -11.08 -0.74
C VAL A 123 11.55 -11.20 -2.25
#